data_AF-A0A6M0ATR5-F1
#
_entry.id   AF-A0A6M0ATR5-F1
#
_cell.length_a   1.000
_cell.length_b   1.000
_cell.length_c   1.000
_cell.angle_alpha   90.00
_cell.angle_beta   90.00
_cell.angle_gamma   90.00
#
_symmetry.space_group_name_H-M   'P 1'
#
loop_
_entity.id
_entity.type
_entity.pdbx_description
1 polymer ?
#
loop_
_entity_poly.entity_id
_entity_poly.type
_entity_poly.pdbx_seq_one_letter_code
_entity_poly.pdbx_strand_id
1 'polypeptide(L)' 'MIHEQLLEWGIEISVGQINSILSAKIDVFHTEQASVLGAGLECSEYVHTDDTGARHSGKNGYCTVIGNEWFTFF' A
#
# COMPACT_ATOMS: atom_id res chain seq x y z
N MET A 1 6.18 -18.70 1.04
CA MET A 1 5.92 -17.34 0.53
C MET A 1 5.72 -17.42 -0.97
N ILE A 2 5.37 -16.32 -1.66
CA ILE A 2 5.00 -16.34 -3.08
C ILE A 2 6.09 -16.93 -3.99
N HIS A 3 7.37 -16.69 -3.69
CA HIS A 3 8.49 -17.22 -4.46
C HIS A 3 8.59 -18.74 -4.37
N GLU A 4 8.48 -19.34 -3.18
CA GLU A 4 8.52 -20.80 -3.03
C GLU A 4 7.34 -21.48 -3.75
N GLN A 5 6.15 -20.88 -3.67
CA GLN A 5 4.96 -21.40 -4.35
C GLN A 5 5.10 -21.40 -5.88
N LEU A 6 5.71 -20.35 -6.44
CA LEU A 6 5.98 -20.28 -7.89
C LEU A 6 7.01 -21.34 -8.32
N LEU A 7 8.05 -21.57 -7.52
CA LEU A 7 9.04 -22.63 -7.77
C LEU A 7 8.42 -24.04 -7.70
N GLU A 8 7.53 -24.29 -6.74
CA GLU A 8 6.80 -25.57 -6.62
C GLU A 8 5.91 -25.86 -7.83
N TRP A 9 5.40 -24.82 -8.48
CA TRP A 9 4.65 -24.93 -9.73
C TRP A 9 5.54 -25.04 -10.98
N GLY A 10 6.86 -25.09 -10.82
CA GLY A 10 7.82 -25.18 -11.93
C GLY A 10 8.03 -23.85 -12.66
N ILE A 11 7.68 -22.71 -12.05
CA ILE A 11 7.89 -21.39 -12.64
C ILE A 11 9.25 -20.87 -12.18
N GLU A 12 10.22 -20.86 -13.08
CA GLU A 12 11.54 -20.27 -12.84
C GLU A 12 11.45 -18.74 -12.84
N ILE A 13 11.57 -18.13 -11.65
CA ILE A 13 11.51 -16.69 -11.47
C ILE A 13 12.36 -16.27 -10.27
N SER A 14 13.05 -15.14 -10.38
CA SER A 14 13.81 -14.56 -9.26
C SER A 14 12.94 -13.67 -8.37
N VAL A 15 13.34 -13.51 -7.11
CA VAL A 15 12.72 -12.54 -6.17
C VAL A 15 12.71 -11.12 -6.75
N GLY A 16 13.76 -10.71 -7.48
CA GLY A 16 13.82 -9.41 -8.14
C GLY A 16 12.76 -9.23 -9.23
N GLN A 17 12.47 -10.28 -10.00
CA GLN A 17 11.40 -10.26 -11.00
C GLN A 17 10.02 -10.20 -10.34
N ILE A 18 9.79 -10.95 -9.25
CA ILE A 18 8.54 -10.86 -8.47
C ILE A 18 8.34 -9.42 -7.99
N ASN A 19 9.37 -8.82 -7.38
CA ASN A 19 9.30 -7.44 -6.90
C ASN A 19 9.01 -6.46 -8.04
N SER A 20 9.67 -6.62 -9.19
CA SER A 20 9.42 -5.79 -10.39
C SER A 20 7.96 -5.89 -10.83
N ILE A 21 7.40 -7.10 -10.92
CA ILE A 21 6.00 -7.31 -11.31
C ILE A 21 5.03 -6.65 -10.32
N LEU A 22 5.25 -6.84 -9.02
CA LEU A 22 4.38 -6.30 -7.97
C LEU A 22 4.45 -4.77 -7.89
N SER A 23 5.62 -4.18 -8.12
CA SER A 23 5.83 -2.73 -8.03
C SER A 23 5.62 -1.98 -9.34
N ALA A 24 5.55 -2.65 -10.50
CA ALA A 24 5.50 -2.02 -11.82
C ALA A 24 4.29 -1.09 -12.05
N LYS A 25 3.20 -1.25 -11.28
CA LYS A 25 1.96 -0.47 -11.44
C LYS A 25 1.54 0.26 -10.18
N ILE A 26 2.51 0.60 -9.32
CA ILE A 26 2.22 1.24 -8.03
C ILE A 26 1.46 2.57 -8.18
N ASP A 27 1.69 3.30 -9.27
CA ASP A 27 1.03 4.59 -9.54
C ASP A 27 -0.50 4.46 -9.70
N VAL A 28 -0.99 3.32 -10.21
CA VAL A 28 -2.43 3.07 -10.33
C VAL A 28 -3.05 2.96 -8.94
N PHE A 29 -2.37 2.25 -8.02
CA PHE A 29 -2.82 2.13 -6.63
C PHE A 29 -2.74 3.47 -5.90
N HIS A 30 -1.71 4.28 -6.12
CA HIS A 30 -1.66 5.65 -5.56
C HIS A 30 -2.82 6.52 -6.07
N THR A 31 -3.16 6.41 -7.35
CA THR A 31 -4.29 7.15 -7.95
C THR A 31 -5.63 6.72 -7.35
N GLU A 32 -5.83 5.41 -7.19
CA GLU A 32 -7.01 4.85 -6.52
C GLU A 32 -7.10 5.32 -5.06
N GLN A 33 -6.00 5.25 -4.33
CA GLN A 33 -5.92 5.67 -2.93
C GLN A 33 -6.24 7.16 -2.75
N ALA A 34 -5.74 8.02 -3.65
CA ALA A 34 -6.07 9.45 -3.65
C ALA A 34 -7.56 9.69 -3.93
N SER A 35 -8.16 8.88 -4.82
CA SER A 35 -9.60 8.94 -5.11
C SER A 35 -10.44 8.52 -3.90
N VAL A 36 -10.00 7.48 -3.17
CA VAL A 36 -10.63 7.05 -1.91
C VAL A 36 -10.55 8.15 -0.85
N LEU A 37 -9.41 8.83 -0.70
CA LEU A 37 -9.27 9.96 0.21
C LEU A 37 -10.24 11.09 -0.16
N GLY A 38 -10.31 11.46 -1.44
CA GLY A 38 -11.21 12.50 -1.94
C GLY A 38 -12.67 12.18 -1.62
N ALA A 39 -13.13 10.97 -1.99
CA ALA A 39 -14.50 10.53 -1.70
C ALA A 39 -14.77 10.43 -0.19
N GLY A 40 -13.80 9.92 0.58
CA GLY A 40 -13.89 9.81 2.03
C GLY A 40 -14.05 11.17 2.71
N LEU A 41 -13.27 12.17 2.31
CA LEU A 41 -13.36 13.53 2.86
C LEU A 41 -14.65 14.25 2.43
N GLU A 42 -15.17 13.99 1.23
CA GLU A 42 -16.42 14.60 0.77
C GLU A 42 -17.66 14.02 1.48
N CYS A 43 -17.65 12.71 1.75
CA CYS A 43 -18.83 12.02 2.27
C CYS A 43 -18.87 11.88 3.80
N SER A 44 -17.76 12.13 4.49
CA SER A 44 -17.66 11.86 5.93
C SER A 44 -17.95 13.09 6.78
N GLU A 45 -18.83 12.95 7.77
CA GLU A 45 -19.06 13.98 8.79
C GLU A 45 -17.85 14.18 9.72
N TYR A 46 -17.04 13.13 9.88
CA TYR A 46 -15.83 13.15 10.68
C TYR A 46 -14.76 12.23 10.09
N VAL A 47 -13.51 12.55 10.39
CA VAL A 47 -12.34 11.69 10.16
C VAL A 47 -11.44 11.72 11.40
N HIS A 48 -10.73 10.63 11.64
CA HIS A 48 -9.63 10.60 12.60
C HIS A 48 -8.29 10.61 11.87
N THR A 49 -7.27 11.10 12.56
CA THR A 49 -5.89 11.10 12.07
C THR A 49 -4.96 10.51 13.12
N ASP A 50 -3.97 9.74 12.68
CA ASP A 50 -2.92 9.20 13.55
C ASP A 50 -1.58 9.13 12.78
N ASP A 51 -0.45 9.05 13.48
CA ASP A 51 0.86 8.84 12.84
C ASP A 51 1.34 7.41 13.10
N THR A 52 1.45 6.60 12.04
CA THR A 52 2.00 5.25 12.14
C THR A 52 3.47 5.21 11.75
N GLY A 53 4.27 4.45 12.49
CA GLY A 53 5.70 4.31 12.23
C GLY A 53 5.97 3.50 10.95
N ALA A 54 6.76 4.07 10.03
CA ALA A 54 7.17 3.42 8.80
C ALA A 54 8.70 3.51 8.64
N ARG A 55 9.40 2.37 8.73
CA ARG A 55 10.85 2.36 8.54
C ARG A 55 11.18 2.28 7.05
N HIS A 56 11.83 3.32 6.53
CA HIS A 56 12.26 3.38 5.13
C HIS A 56 13.78 3.49 5.05
N SER A 57 14.41 2.59 4.29
CA SER A 57 15.87 2.57 4.08
C SER A 57 16.68 2.63 5.39
N GLY A 58 16.20 1.91 6.42
CA GLY A 58 16.85 1.84 7.73
C GLY A 58 16.61 3.03 8.65
N LYS A 59 15.85 4.05 8.22
CA LYS A 59 15.49 5.21 9.03
C LYS A 59 14.03 5.10 9.46
N ASN A 60 13.75 5.42 10.72
CA ASN A 60 12.37 5.51 11.20
C ASN A 60 11.74 6.77 10.60
N GLY A 61 10.64 6.58 9.88
CA GLY A 61 9.75 7.63 9.43
C GLY A 61 8.36 7.42 10.02
N TYR A 62 7.46 8.33 9.68
CA TYR A 62 6.07 8.31 10.09
C TYR A 62 5.19 8.53 8.87
N CYS A 63 4.00 7.93 8.88
CA CYS A 63 3.00 8.00 7.84
C CYS A 63 1.70 8.46 8.51
N THR A 64 1.12 9.56 8.05
CA THR A 64 -0.15 10.04 8.59
C THR A 64 -1.27 9.18 8.02
N VAL A 65 -1.98 8.53 8.92
CA VAL A 65 -3.18 7.75 8.63
C VAL A 65 -4.38 8.68 8.74
N ILE A 66 -5.24 8.69 7.73
CA ILE A 66 -6.51 9.42 7.74
C ILE A 66 -7.63 8.42 7.49
N GLY A 67 -8.70 8.43 8.29
CA GLY A 67 -9.79 7.50 8.05
C GLY A 67 -10.95 7.62 9.02
N ASN A 68 -11.88 6.68 8.87
CA ASN A 68 -12.97 6.39 9.80
C ASN A 68 -13.40 4.92 9.60
N GLU A 69 -14.58 4.54 10.07
CA GLU A 69 -15.11 3.17 9.93
C GLU A 69 -15.30 2.70 8.47
N TRP A 70 -15.29 3.62 7.50
CA TRP A 70 -15.55 3.33 6.08
C TRP A 70 -14.30 3.32 5.20
N PHE A 71 -13.22 4.02 5.59
CA PHE A 71 -12.00 4.08 4.78
C PHE A 71 -10.75 4.35 5.60
N THR A 72 -9.59 4.05 4.99
CA THR A 72 -8.28 4.42 5.52
C THR A 72 -7.35 4.81 4.39
N PHE A 73 -6.67 5.94 4.55
CA PHE A 73 -5.64 6.48 3.68
C PHE A 73 -4.30 6.49 4.42
N PHE A 74 -3.20 6.23 3.70
CA PHE A 74 -1.82 6.17 4.19
C PHE A 74 -0.92 6.95 3.24
#